data_AF-A0ABD7X1T1-F1
#
_entry.id   AF-A0ABD7X1T1-F1
#
_cell.length_a   1.000
_cell.length_b   1.000
_cell.length_c   1.000
_cell.angle_alpha   90.00
_cell.angle_beta   90.00
_cell.angle_gamma   90.00
#
_symmetry.space_group_name_H-M   'P 1'
#
loop_
_entity.id
_entity.type
_entity.pdbx_description
1 polymer ?
#
loop_
_entity_poly.entity_id
_entity_poly.type
_entity_poly.pdbx_seq_one_letter_code
_entity_poly.pdbx_strand_id
1 'polypeptide(L)'
;MTKLMILVFMLISFFAHPQKMKAEENLTYFPVSDTGKVLKWKRVESLLPKGKKFKVIDVETGFYFYVQRRAGSHHADVQPLTRQDTKVMKHLYNGKWSWNRRAVLIPFKGQMLAASMNGMPHGAGALDNGFPGHFCIHFAGSTTHKSQNVDPGHQLMVLKAGGKLDEYALKAEPAEVVNMFLTGLKQDDDALMQPVLRVKQEHKLWAKLHSISTIYYKTDLFHAKKYKTKEKIAVDCLIYYEDKGAQKTTMVFTLKRNPLTNGWEISSLTL
;
A
#
# COMPACT_ATOMS: atom_id res chain seq x y z
N MET A 1 -42.58 -33.83 -57.55
CA MET A 1 -41.69 -32.66 -57.55
C MET A 1 -41.80 -32.00 -56.18
N THR A 2 -40.63 -31.72 -55.58
CA THR A 2 -40.35 -30.91 -54.37
C THR A 2 -41.06 -31.24 -53.04
N LYS A 3 -40.31 -31.99 -52.20
CA LYS A 3 -40.43 -32.07 -50.75
C LYS A 3 -40.28 -30.68 -50.11
N LEU A 4 -41.08 -30.38 -49.08
CA LEU A 4 -40.75 -29.36 -48.09
C LEU A 4 -41.02 -29.91 -46.69
N MET A 5 -39.98 -30.49 -46.07
CA MET A 5 -39.97 -30.83 -44.64
C MET A 5 -39.72 -29.53 -43.87
N ILE A 6 -40.72 -29.06 -43.14
CA ILE A 6 -40.54 -27.96 -42.18
C ILE A 6 -40.03 -28.58 -40.88
N LEU A 7 -38.72 -28.46 -40.66
CA LEU A 7 -38.05 -28.85 -39.44
C LEU A 7 -38.22 -27.71 -38.41
N VAL A 8 -39.13 -27.88 -37.46
CA VAL A 8 -39.30 -26.94 -36.34
C VAL A 8 -38.16 -27.17 -35.34
N PHE A 9 -37.12 -26.35 -35.43
CA PHE A 9 -36.10 -26.25 -34.38
C PHE A 9 -36.72 -25.55 -33.16
N MET A 10 -37.13 -26.32 -32.15
CA MET A 10 -37.31 -25.79 -30.81
C MET A 10 -35.93 -25.37 -30.29
N LEU A 11 -35.61 -24.08 -30.46
CA LEU A 11 -34.56 -23.41 -29.71
C LEU A 11 -34.96 -23.43 -28.23
N ILE A 12 -34.56 -24.49 -27.52
CA ILE A 12 -34.47 -24.47 -26.06
C ILE A 12 -33.33 -23.51 -25.76
N SER A 13 -33.67 -22.23 -25.62
CA SER A 13 -32.81 -21.24 -25.01
C SER A 13 -32.56 -21.69 -23.58
N PHE A 14 -31.46 -22.43 -23.37
CA PHE A 14 -30.82 -22.54 -22.07
C PHE A 14 -30.44 -21.11 -21.68
N PHE A 15 -31.34 -20.43 -20.97
CA PHE A 15 -30.96 -19.35 -20.09
C PHE A 15 -30.08 -19.99 -19.02
N ALA A 16 -28.78 -20.12 -19.32
CA ALA A 16 -27.77 -20.20 -18.30
C ALA A 16 -27.87 -18.90 -17.53
N HIS A 17 -28.75 -18.89 -16.51
CA HIS A 17 -28.68 -17.91 -15.45
C HIS A 17 -27.22 -17.90 -15.00
N PRO A 18 -26.50 -16.77 -15.07
CA PRO A 18 -25.23 -16.67 -14.40
C PRO A 18 -25.56 -16.88 -12.92
N GLN A 19 -25.30 -18.09 -12.41
CA GLN A 19 -25.16 -18.27 -10.99
C GLN A 19 -24.07 -17.29 -10.61
N LYS A 20 -24.45 -16.20 -9.95
CA LYS A 20 -23.52 -15.39 -9.18
C LYS A 20 -22.84 -16.39 -8.25
N MET A 21 -21.63 -16.81 -8.61
CA MET A 21 -20.74 -17.47 -7.67
C MET A 21 -20.55 -16.45 -6.56
N LYS A 22 -21.35 -16.57 -5.49
CA LYS A 22 -20.99 -15.96 -4.21
C LYS A 22 -19.61 -16.54 -3.91
N ALA A 23 -18.62 -15.66 -3.80
CA ALA A 23 -17.31 -16.06 -3.32
C ALA A 23 -17.52 -16.72 -1.95
N GLU A 24 -17.47 -18.04 -1.92
CA GLU A 24 -17.48 -18.86 -0.71
C GLU A 24 -16.08 -18.80 -0.05
N GLU A 25 -15.46 -17.62 -0.05
CA GLU A 25 -14.23 -17.40 0.67
C GLU A 25 -14.63 -17.06 2.11
N ASN A 26 -14.38 -17.99 3.03
CA ASN A 26 -14.40 -17.74 4.48
C ASN A 26 -13.28 -16.75 4.82
N LEU A 27 -13.45 -15.49 4.42
CA LEU A 27 -12.54 -14.40 4.71
C LEU A 27 -12.67 -14.04 6.18
N THR A 28 -11.53 -13.87 6.80
CA THR A 28 -11.37 -13.47 8.19
C THR A 28 -11.62 -11.98 8.33
N TYR A 29 -12.21 -11.54 9.43
CA TYR A 29 -12.41 -10.11 9.68
C TYR A 29 -12.14 -9.76 11.15
N PHE A 30 -11.47 -8.64 11.36
CA PHE A 30 -11.23 -8.03 12.67
C PHE A 30 -11.69 -6.57 12.60
N PRO A 31 -12.60 -6.12 13.49
CA PRO A 31 -13.02 -4.73 13.52
C PRO A 31 -11.88 -3.85 14.03
N VAL A 32 -11.19 -3.17 13.12
CA VAL A 32 -10.07 -2.28 13.49
C VAL A 32 -10.63 -0.98 14.07
N SER A 33 -10.55 -0.82 15.38
CA SER A 33 -10.85 0.44 16.08
C SER A 33 -9.60 1.17 16.59
N ASP A 34 -8.46 0.47 16.64
CA ASP A 34 -7.28 0.88 17.37
C ASP A 34 -6.09 1.16 16.44
N THR A 35 -5.23 2.08 16.84
CA THR A 35 -3.93 2.31 16.21
C THR A 35 -2.84 1.47 16.88
N GLY A 36 -1.75 1.22 16.15
CA GLY A 36 -0.62 0.45 16.63
C GLY A 36 0.47 1.29 17.30
N LYS A 37 1.15 0.72 18.29
CA LYS A 37 2.38 1.28 18.82
C LYS A 37 3.49 1.19 17.78
N VAL A 38 4.01 2.35 17.38
CA VAL A 38 5.17 2.45 16.48
C VAL A 38 6.44 2.10 17.26
N LEU A 39 7.05 0.96 16.95
CA LEU A 39 8.28 0.48 17.57
C LEU A 39 9.41 0.35 16.56
N LYS A 40 10.63 0.69 16.97
CA LYS A 40 11.84 0.48 16.16
C LYS A 40 12.10 -1.01 15.96
N TRP A 41 12.56 -1.39 14.77
CA TRP A 41 12.89 -2.78 14.41
C TRP A 41 13.76 -3.48 15.47
N LYS A 42 14.82 -2.85 15.95
CA LYS A 42 15.72 -3.38 17.00
C LYS A 42 14.96 -3.87 18.25
N ARG A 43 13.88 -3.19 18.63
CA ARG A 43 13.02 -3.62 19.74
C ARG A 43 12.13 -4.79 19.32
N VAL A 44 11.48 -4.66 18.16
CA VAL A 44 10.54 -5.65 17.65
C VAL A 44 11.18 -7.00 17.37
N GLU A 45 12.43 -7.03 16.90
CA GLU A 45 13.15 -8.27 16.62
C GLU A 45 13.16 -9.23 17.81
N SER A 46 13.33 -8.71 19.03
CA SER A 46 13.26 -9.49 20.27
C SER A 46 11.84 -9.94 20.64
N LEU A 47 10.81 -9.22 20.21
CA LEU A 47 9.40 -9.53 20.49
C LEU A 47 8.86 -10.61 19.54
N LEU A 48 9.33 -10.60 18.29
CA LEU A 48 8.91 -11.50 17.22
C LEU A 48 10.12 -12.30 16.72
N PRO A 49 10.71 -13.22 17.51
CA PRO A 49 11.90 -13.97 17.10
C PRO A 49 11.63 -14.88 15.88
N LYS A 50 12.68 -15.37 15.24
CA LYS A 50 12.55 -16.38 14.15
C LYS A 50 11.79 -17.61 14.67
N GLY A 51 10.94 -18.18 13.82
CA GLY A 51 10.01 -19.25 14.15
C GLY A 51 8.70 -18.78 14.81
N LYS A 52 8.63 -17.54 15.31
CA LYS A 52 7.42 -17.00 15.93
C LYS A 52 6.27 -16.95 14.93
N LYS A 53 5.13 -17.48 15.37
CA LYS A 53 3.85 -17.40 14.67
C LYS A 53 3.02 -16.26 15.24
N PHE A 54 2.40 -15.46 14.40
CA PHE A 54 1.58 -14.32 14.83
C PHE A 54 0.53 -13.94 13.78
N LYS A 55 -0.49 -13.19 14.23
CA LYS A 55 -1.55 -12.64 13.38
C LYS A 55 -1.08 -11.31 12.77
N VAL A 56 -1.43 -11.09 11.51
CA VAL A 56 -1.29 -9.82 10.79
C VAL A 56 -2.70 -9.36 10.43
N ILE A 57 -3.05 -8.12 10.76
CA ILE A 57 -4.35 -7.50 10.48
C ILE A 57 -4.12 -6.34 9.53
N ASP A 58 -4.79 -6.35 8.38
CA ASP A 58 -4.78 -5.22 7.45
C ASP A 58 -5.60 -4.05 8.00
N VAL A 59 -5.00 -2.86 8.05
CA VAL A 59 -5.64 -1.67 8.66
C VAL A 59 -6.87 -1.21 7.89
N GLU A 60 -6.86 -1.33 6.56
CA GLU A 60 -7.91 -0.78 5.70
C GLU A 60 -9.15 -1.67 5.64
N THR A 61 -8.94 -2.98 5.54
CA THR A 61 -10.02 -3.94 5.32
C THR A 61 -10.43 -4.69 6.59
N GLY A 62 -9.58 -4.69 7.61
CA GLY A 62 -9.75 -5.52 8.80
C GLY A 62 -9.52 -7.02 8.55
N PHE A 63 -9.21 -7.44 7.32
CA PHE A 63 -8.90 -8.84 7.05
C PHE A 63 -7.58 -9.23 7.73
N TYR A 64 -7.53 -10.47 8.22
CA TYR A 64 -6.37 -10.94 8.96
C TYR A 64 -5.91 -12.32 8.55
N PHE A 65 -4.63 -12.59 8.70
CA PHE A 65 -4.08 -13.91 8.42
C PHE A 65 -2.92 -14.19 9.35
N TYR A 66 -2.55 -15.45 9.48
CA TYR A 66 -1.43 -15.86 10.32
C TYR A 66 -0.18 -16.09 9.49
N VAL A 67 0.94 -15.72 10.09
CA VAL A 67 2.27 -15.87 9.49
C VAL A 67 3.24 -16.50 10.47
N GLN A 68 4.36 -16.99 9.95
CA GLN A 68 5.57 -17.32 10.71
C GLN A 68 6.72 -16.43 10.24
N ARG A 69 7.47 -15.82 11.17
CA ARG A 69 8.77 -15.21 10.83
C ARG A 69 9.77 -16.33 10.56
N ARG A 70 10.24 -16.43 9.31
CA ARG A 70 11.24 -17.41 8.89
C ARG A 70 12.66 -16.86 9.08
N ALA A 71 12.88 -15.61 8.68
CA ALA A 71 14.22 -15.03 8.61
C ALA A 71 14.19 -13.49 8.83
N GLY A 72 15.11 -12.79 8.18
CA GLY A 72 15.27 -11.34 8.23
C GLY A 72 16.07 -10.85 9.45
N SER A 73 16.99 -9.91 9.20
CA SER A 73 17.82 -9.23 10.21
C SER A 73 17.57 -7.73 10.28
N HIS A 74 17.02 -7.12 9.23
CA HIS A 74 16.69 -5.69 9.15
C HIS A 74 15.17 -5.43 9.15
N HIS A 75 14.40 -6.48 8.94
CA HIS A 75 12.94 -6.55 8.98
C HIS A 75 12.55 -8.03 9.14
N ALA A 76 11.25 -8.33 9.23
CA ALA A 76 10.78 -9.70 9.37
C ALA A 76 10.50 -10.31 7.98
N ASP A 77 11.27 -11.32 7.60
CA ASP A 77 10.93 -12.19 6.47
C ASP A 77 9.92 -13.24 6.98
N VAL A 78 8.69 -13.17 6.49
CA VAL A 78 7.56 -13.96 6.98
C VAL A 78 6.89 -14.73 5.85
N GLN A 79 6.21 -15.82 6.20
CA GLN A 79 5.44 -16.63 5.26
C GLN A 79 4.07 -16.94 5.87
N PRO A 80 2.98 -16.98 5.09
CA PRO A 80 1.66 -17.39 5.60
C PRO A 80 1.72 -18.77 6.26
N LEU A 81 0.90 -19.06 7.27
CA LEU A 81 0.94 -20.39 7.92
C LEU A 81 0.26 -21.46 7.08
N THR A 82 -0.87 -21.14 6.47
CA THR A 82 -1.73 -22.09 5.77
C THR A 82 -2.10 -21.61 4.37
N ARG A 83 -2.66 -22.51 3.55
CA ARG A 83 -3.26 -22.15 2.25
C ARG A 83 -4.40 -21.15 2.38
N GLN A 84 -5.14 -21.16 3.49
CA GLN A 84 -6.19 -20.17 3.73
C GLN A 84 -5.60 -18.79 4.04
N ASP A 85 -4.54 -18.72 4.85
CA ASP A 85 -3.82 -17.47 5.11
C ASP A 85 -3.27 -16.86 3.80
N THR A 86 -2.71 -17.71 2.93
CA THR A 86 -2.26 -17.31 1.60
C THR A 86 -3.39 -16.77 0.73
N LYS A 87 -4.59 -17.37 0.79
CA LYS A 87 -5.76 -16.87 0.05
C LYS A 87 -6.20 -15.50 0.55
N VAL A 88 -6.30 -15.30 1.87
CA VAL A 88 -6.62 -13.99 2.46
C VAL A 88 -5.60 -12.93 2.03
N MET A 89 -4.31 -13.26 2.13
CA MET A 89 -3.25 -12.36 1.67
C MET A 89 -3.37 -12.05 0.17
N LYS A 90 -3.65 -13.04 -0.68
CA LYS A 90 -3.85 -12.83 -2.12
C LYS A 90 -5.09 -11.97 -2.42
N HIS A 91 -6.15 -12.13 -1.63
CA HIS A 91 -7.37 -11.33 -1.71
C HIS A 91 -7.08 -9.85 -1.42
N LEU A 92 -6.28 -9.55 -0.38
CA LEU A 92 -5.84 -8.17 -0.05
C LEU A 92 -5.09 -7.46 -1.19
N TYR A 93 -4.56 -8.22 -2.15
CA TYR A 93 -3.89 -7.71 -3.33
C TYR A 93 -4.67 -7.98 -4.62
N ASN A 94 -6.01 -8.05 -4.53
CA ASN A 94 -6.92 -8.19 -5.67
C ASN A 94 -6.59 -9.39 -6.57
N GLY A 95 -6.21 -10.51 -5.95
CA GLY A 95 -5.89 -11.75 -6.66
C GLY A 95 -4.49 -11.81 -7.29
N LYS A 96 -3.67 -10.77 -7.15
CA LYS A 96 -2.32 -10.68 -7.75
C LYS A 96 -1.27 -10.44 -6.67
N TRP A 97 -0.04 -10.88 -6.90
CA TRP A 97 1.06 -10.52 -5.99
C TRP A 97 1.58 -9.12 -6.33
N SER A 98 1.85 -8.32 -5.31
CA SER A 98 2.28 -6.93 -5.50
C SER A 98 3.30 -6.50 -4.46
N TRP A 99 4.22 -5.64 -4.87
CA TRP A 99 5.11 -4.94 -3.94
C TRP A 99 4.39 -3.80 -3.21
N ASN A 100 3.15 -3.45 -3.56
CA ASN A 100 2.42 -2.39 -2.87
C ASN A 100 2.38 -2.64 -1.37
N ARG A 101 2.61 -1.56 -0.63
CA ARG A 101 2.74 -1.59 0.81
C ARG A 101 1.34 -1.45 1.39
N ARG A 102 1.07 -2.20 2.46
CA ARG A 102 -0.14 -2.07 3.24
C ARG A 102 0.23 -1.77 4.68
N ALA A 103 -0.56 -0.92 5.33
CA ALA A 103 -0.46 -0.65 6.76
C ALA A 103 -1.08 -1.83 7.52
N VAL A 104 -0.36 -2.40 8.48
CA VAL A 104 -0.82 -3.58 9.22
C VAL A 104 -0.59 -3.47 10.71
N LEU A 105 -1.43 -4.17 11.47
CA LEU A 105 -1.34 -4.30 12.93
C LEU A 105 -0.98 -5.73 13.31
N ILE A 106 -0.11 -5.87 14.31
CA ILE A 106 0.28 -7.16 14.87
C ILE A 106 -0.10 -7.17 16.36
N PRO A 107 -1.12 -7.96 16.77
CA PRO A 107 -1.45 -8.13 18.17
C PRO A 107 -0.29 -8.80 18.94
N PHE A 108 0.15 -8.17 20.03
CA PHE A 108 1.21 -8.70 20.87
C PHE A 108 0.99 -8.29 22.34
N LYS A 109 0.69 -9.26 23.22
CA LYS A 109 0.52 -9.04 24.67
C LYS A 109 -0.42 -7.87 25.02
N GLY A 110 -1.62 -7.86 24.42
CA GLY A 110 -2.66 -6.86 24.71
C GLY A 110 -2.47 -5.48 24.08
N GLN A 111 -1.46 -5.29 23.23
CA GLN A 111 -1.27 -4.08 22.42
C GLN A 111 -1.18 -4.44 20.94
N MET A 112 -1.50 -3.48 20.07
CA MET A 112 -1.23 -3.57 18.64
C MET A 112 0.14 -2.98 18.33
N LEU A 113 0.96 -3.67 17.52
CA LEU A 113 2.18 -3.11 16.96
C LEU A 113 1.90 -2.59 15.56
N ALA A 114 2.30 -1.35 15.27
CA ALA A 114 2.20 -0.76 13.94
C ALA A 114 3.34 -1.26 13.04
N ALA A 115 2.99 -1.75 11.85
CA ALA A 115 3.92 -2.29 10.88
C ALA A 115 3.45 -2.00 9.45
N SER A 116 4.27 -2.40 8.48
CA SER A 116 3.92 -2.37 7.05
C SER A 116 4.33 -3.67 6.38
N MET A 117 3.49 -4.19 5.49
CA MET A 117 3.82 -5.39 4.71
C MET A 117 3.82 -5.10 3.20
N ASN A 118 4.49 -5.96 2.43
CA ASN A 118 4.23 -6.12 1.00
C ASN A 118 3.63 -7.50 0.70
N GLY A 119 3.16 -7.70 -0.54
CA GLY A 119 2.46 -8.91 -0.96
C GLY A 119 3.26 -9.84 -1.87
N MET A 120 4.47 -9.45 -2.28
CA MET A 120 5.19 -10.14 -3.34
C MET A 120 6.00 -11.30 -2.75
N PRO A 121 5.78 -12.56 -3.19
CA PRO A 121 6.64 -13.66 -2.82
C PRO A 121 8.05 -13.46 -3.36
N HIS A 122 9.05 -13.65 -2.51
CA HIS A 122 10.46 -13.63 -2.89
C HIS A 122 11.30 -14.50 -1.96
N GLY A 123 12.54 -14.77 -2.39
CA GLY A 123 13.45 -15.66 -1.68
C GLY A 123 12.87 -17.07 -1.49
N ALA A 124 13.39 -17.80 -0.51
CA ALA A 124 12.93 -19.16 -0.20
C ALA A 124 11.81 -19.16 0.85
N GLY A 125 10.83 -20.04 0.65
CA GLY A 125 9.81 -20.41 1.64
C GLY A 125 10.21 -21.68 2.40
N ALA A 126 9.43 -22.08 3.41
CA ALA A 126 9.64 -23.33 4.14
C ALA A 126 8.35 -24.13 4.44
N LEU A 127 7.17 -23.62 4.09
CA LEU A 127 5.89 -24.28 4.38
C LEU A 127 5.15 -24.61 3.09
N ASP A 128 4.41 -25.72 3.06
CA ASP A 128 3.44 -26.02 2.02
C ASP A 128 2.12 -25.24 2.25
N ASN A 129 2.21 -23.93 2.08
CA ASN A 129 1.11 -22.97 2.28
C ASN A 129 0.59 -22.42 0.94
N GLY A 130 1.07 -22.91 -0.21
CA GLY A 130 0.73 -22.37 -1.53
C GLY A 130 1.29 -20.96 -1.81
N PHE A 131 2.20 -20.45 -0.99
CA PHE A 131 2.89 -19.17 -1.16
C PHE A 131 4.37 -19.42 -1.51
N PRO A 132 4.83 -19.06 -2.72
CA PRO A 132 6.15 -19.48 -3.23
C PRO A 132 7.29 -18.58 -2.72
N GLY A 133 7.57 -18.61 -1.41
CA GLY A 133 8.65 -17.81 -0.82
C GLY A 133 8.33 -17.29 0.57
N HIS A 134 8.82 -16.09 0.85
CA HIS A 134 8.41 -15.25 1.96
C HIS A 134 8.06 -13.84 1.44
N PHE A 135 7.52 -13.00 2.32
CA PHE A 135 7.31 -11.58 2.10
C PHE A 135 7.84 -10.79 3.30
N CYS A 136 7.96 -9.47 3.17
CA CYS A 136 8.53 -8.65 4.23
C CYS A 136 7.45 -7.96 5.07
N ILE A 137 7.67 -7.93 6.38
CA ILE A 137 7.03 -6.98 7.29
C ILE A 137 8.09 -6.05 7.87
N HIS A 138 7.92 -4.76 7.61
CA HIS A 138 8.77 -3.67 8.05
C HIS A 138 8.17 -2.99 9.28
N PHE A 139 9.05 -2.54 10.18
CA PHE A 139 8.72 -1.72 11.34
C PHE A 139 9.47 -0.38 11.25
N ALA A 140 9.34 0.48 12.26
CA ALA A 140 10.02 1.76 12.25
C ALA A 140 11.55 1.56 12.17
N GLY A 141 12.20 2.24 11.23
CA GLY A 141 13.63 2.14 10.97
C GLY A 141 14.10 0.81 10.37
N SER A 142 13.20 -0.05 9.91
CA SER A 142 13.58 -1.20 9.07
C SER A 142 14.22 -0.75 7.76
N THR A 143 15.24 -1.47 7.32
CA THR A 143 15.92 -1.26 6.03
C THR A 143 15.69 -2.42 5.07
N THR A 144 15.83 -2.17 3.77
CA THR A 144 15.70 -3.21 2.74
C THR A 144 16.99 -4.01 2.59
N HIS A 145 16.89 -5.28 2.18
CA HIS A 145 18.04 -6.19 2.07
C HIS A 145 19.11 -5.73 1.09
N LYS A 146 18.72 -5.19 -0.08
CA LYS A 146 19.65 -4.92 -1.20
C LYS A 146 20.45 -3.63 -1.02
N SER A 147 19.84 -2.59 -0.48
CA SER A 147 20.44 -1.26 -0.41
C SER A 147 20.78 -0.80 1.00
N GLN A 148 20.33 -1.54 2.03
CA GLN A 148 20.36 -1.11 3.44
C GLN A 148 19.72 0.26 3.69
N ASN A 149 18.95 0.76 2.73
CA ASN A 149 18.23 2.02 2.86
C ASN A 149 16.86 1.76 3.49
N VAL A 150 16.41 2.75 4.26
CA VAL A 150 15.03 2.84 4.72
C VAL A 150 14.13 3.08 3.51
N ASP A 151 13.05 2.32 3.39
CA ASP A 151 12.01 2.52 2.37
C ASP A 151 10.97 3.53 2.92
N PRO A 152 10.86 4.76 2.35
CA PRO A 152 9.92 5.77 2.86
C PRO A 152 8.46 5.32 2.80
N GLY A 153 8.07 4.50 1.82
CA GLY A 153 6.72 3.98 1.71
C GLY A 153 6.37 3.02 2.84
N HIS A 154 7.30 2.13 3.21
CA HIS A 154 7.13 1.29 4.40
C HIS A 154 7.05 2.14 5.67
N GLN A 155 7.87 3.19 5.82
CA GLN A 155 7.81 4.05 7.01
C GLN A 155 6.49 4.81 7.10
N LEU A 156 5.98 5.35 5.99
CA LEU A 156 4.68 6.01 5.95
C LEU A 156 3.54 5.04 6.30
N MET A 157 3.58 3.79 5.84
CA MET A 157 2.58 2.78 6.21
C MET A 157 2.66 2.37 7.69
N VAL A 158 3.85 2.33 8.28
CA VAL A 158 4.02 2.15 9.73
C VAL A 158 3.40 3.33 10.48
N LEU A 159 3.59 4.57 10.00
CA LEU A 159 2.97 5.76 10.60
C LEU A 159 1.46 5.76 10.41
N LYS A 160 0.94 5.31 9.27
CA LYS A 160 -0.50 5.10 9.01
C LYS A 160 -1.09 4.12 10.02
N ALA A 161 -0.49 2.93 10.16
CA ALA A 161 -0.91 1.95 11.15
C ALA A 161 -0.84 2.50 12.60
N GLY A 162 0.07 3.44 12.85
CA GLY A 162 0.21 4.08 14.15
C GLY A 162 -0.63 5.35 14.38
N GLY A 163 -1.44 5.77 13.41
CA GLY A 163 -2.21 7.02 13.50
C GLY A 163 -1.33 8.28 13.59
N LYS A 164 -0.16 8.28 12.93
CA LYS A 164 0.86 9.34 13.05
C LYS A 164 1.10 10.15 11.77
N LEU A 165 0.25 10.01 10.76
CA LEU A 165 0.44 10.69 9.48
C LEU A 165 0.35 12.22 9.61
N ASP A 166 -0.63 12.73 10.37
CA ASP A 166 -0.75 14.17 10.60
C ASP A 166 0.43 14.73 11.40
N GLU A 167 0.88 14.01 12.44
CA GLU A 167 2.06 14.39 13.23
C GLU A 167 3.31 14.48 12.34
N TYR A 168 3.47 13.54 11.42
CA TYR A 168 4.55 13.54 10.43
C TYR A 168 4.42 14.71 9.46
N ALA A 169 3.25 14.89 8.84
CA ALA A 169 2.99 15.96 7.87
C ALA A 169 3.24 17.36 8.45
N LEU A 170 2.88 17.59 9.71
CA LEU A 170 3.12 18.86 10.41
C LEU A 170 4.60 19.23 10.52
N LYS A 171 5.49 18.23 10.63
CA LYS A 171 6.93 18.40 10.82
C LYS A 171 7.73 18.21 9.53
N ALA A 172 7.09 17.74 8.47
CA ALA A 172 7.72 17.40 7.21
C ALA A 172 8.26 18.65 6.49
N GLU A 173 9.47 18.54 5.96
CA GLU A 173 10.04 19.54 5.06
C GLU A 173 9.46 19.39 3.63
N PRO A 174 9.64 20.37 2.73
CA PRO A 174 8.99 20.36 1.42
C PRO A 174 9.19 19.09 0.60
N ALA A 175 10.41 18.52 0.58
CA ALA A 175 10.70 17.29 -0.13
C ALA A 175 9.98 16.07 0.50
N GLU A 176 9.85 16.04 1.82
CA GLU A 176 9.13 14.99 2.55
C GLU A 176 7.61 15.07 2.30
N VAL A 177 7.07 16.29 2.24
CA VAL A 177 5.67 16.54 1.85
C VAL A 177 5.39 16.01 0.44
N VAL A 178 6.25 16.33 -0.53
CA VAL A 178 6.12 15.81 -1.91
C VAL A 178 6.26 14.29 -1.95
N ASN A 179 7.23 13.72 -1.22
CA ASN A 179 7.40 12.27 -1.15
C ASN A 179 6.20 11.57 -0.49
N MET A 180 5.59 12.15 0.54
CA MET A 180 4.38 11.63 1.17
C MET A 180 3.21 11.58 0.17
N PHE A 181 3.00 12.68 -0.57
CA PHE A 181 1.98 12.72 -1.62
C PHE A 181 2.24 11.70 -2.74
N LEU A 182 3.46 11.66 -3.29
CA LEU A 182 3.82 10.72 -4.35
C LEU A 182 3.76 9.26 -3.90
N THR A 183 4.06 8.99 -2.61
CA THR A 183 3.87 7.67 -2.03
C THR A 183 2.39 7.31 -2.00
N GLY A 184 1.52 8.20 -1.53
CA GLY A 184 0.07 8.00 -1.54
C GLY A 184 -0.45 7.71 -2.94
N LEU A 185 -0.06 8.51 -3.93
CA LEU A 185 -0.40 8.29 -5.33
C LEU A 185 0.08 6.92 -5.84
N LYS A 186 1.32 6.53 -5.50
CA LYS A 186 1.89 5.23 -5.90
C LYS A 186 1.20 4.04 -5.24
N GLN A 187 0.70 4.20 -4.02
CA GLN A 187 -0.03 3.16 -3.30
C GLN A 187 -1.55 3.18 -3.58
N ASP A 188 -2.03 4.18 -4.34
CA ASP A 188 -3.46 4.52 -4.48
C ASP A 188 -4.15 4.65 -3.11
N ASP A 189 -3.53 5.44 -2.23
CA ASP A 189 -3.92 5.59 -0.83
C ASP A 189 -4.06 7.05 -0.45
N ASP A 190 -5.31 7.54 -0.50
CA ASP A 190 -5.67 8.91 -0.16
C ASP A 190 -5.27 9.29 1.26
N ALA A 191 -5.29 8.36 2.22
CA ALA A 191 -4.95 8.66 3.60
C ALA A 191 -3.50 9.17 3.74
N LEU A 192 -2.61 8.78 2.82
CA LEU A 192 -1.25 9.33 2.75
C LEU A 192 -1.19 10.71 2.08
N MET A 193 -2.10 11.04 1.18
CA MET A 193 -2.09 12.33 0.46
C MET A 193 -2.78 13.45 1.24
N GLN A 194 -3.90 13.15 1.91
CA GLN A 194 -4.76 14.16 2.56
C GLN A 194 -4.03 15.05 3.59
N PRO A 195 -3.13 14.54 4.45
CA PRO A 195 -2.50 15.36 5.49
C PRO A 195 -1.75 16.58 4.94
N VAL A 196 -1.15 16.43 3.77
CA VAL A 196 -0.29 17.45 3.14
C VAL A 196 -0.98 18.24 2.02
N LEU A 197 -2.23 17.93 1.69
CA LEU A 197 -2.91 18.46 0.51
C LEU A 197 -3.87 19.61 0.88
N ARG A 198 -3.72 20.78 0.24
CA ARG A 198 -4.68 21.90 0.30
C ARG A 198 -5.03 22.45 -1.08
N VAL A 199 -5.01 21.58 -2.08
CA VAL A 199 -5.46 21.91 -3.43
C VAL A 199 -6.97 21.74 -3.47
N LYS A 200 -7.70 22.68 -4.11
CA LYS A 200 -9.11 22.42 -4.44
C LYS A 200 -9.16 21.14 -5.27
N GLN A 201 -9.98 20.18 -4.88
CA GLN A 201 -10.01 18.90 -5.58
C GLN A 201 -10.73 19.03 -6.94
N GLU A 202 -10.03 19.60 -7.93
CA GLU A 202 -10.57 19.76 -9.27
C GLU A 202 -10.77 18.38 -9.92
N HIS A 203 -12.02 18.07 -10.25
CA HIS A 203 -12.44 16.75 -10.75
C HIS A 203 -11.55 16.19 -11.88
N LYS A 204 -11.07 17.04 -12.80
CA LYS A 204 -10.21 16.62 -13.91
C LYS A 204 -8.81 16.18 -13.48
N LEU A 205 -8.18 16.90 -12.54
CA LEU A 205 -6.84 16.54 -12.06
C LEU A 205 -6.89 15.24 -11.27
N TRP A 206 -7.88 15.07 -10.39
CA TRP A 206 -8.05 13.85 -9.59
C TRP A 206 -8.35 12.63 -10.45
N ALA A 207 -9.24 12.76 -11.44
CA ALA A 207 -9.47 11.69 -12.40
C ALA A 207 -8.18 11.29 -13.13
N LYS A 208 -7.33 12.26 -13.52
CA LYS A 208 -6.03 11.98 -14.13
C LYS A 208 -5.08 11.27 -13.17
N LEU A 209 -5.03 11.68 -11.90
CA LEU A 209 -4.17 11.07 -10.88
C LEU A 209 -4.58 9.62 -10.57
N HIS A 210 -5.87 9.34 -10.35
CA HIS A 210 -6.33 7.97 -10.08
C HIS A 210 -6.33 7.06 -11.30
N SER A 211 -6.20 7.59 -12.52
CA SER A 211 -5.97 6.77 -13.73
C SER A 211 -4.53 6.24 -13.85
N ILE A 212 -3.64 6.62 -12.94
CA ILE A 212 -2.24 6.19 -12.93
C ILE A 212 -2.17 4.77 -12.36
N SER A 213 -1.72 3.81 -13.18
CA SER A 213 -1.53 2.42 -12.74
C SER A 213 -0.17 2.21 -12.07
N THR A 214 0.86 2.93 -12.49
CA THR A 214 2.20 2.87 -11.86
C THR A 214 2.94 4.19 -12.07
N ILE A 215 3.65 4.65 -11.05
CA ILE A 215 4.55 5.81 -11.13
C ILE A 215 5.95 5.47 -10.63
N TYR A 216 6.95 5.86 -11.42
CA TYR A 216 8.35 5.86 -11.04
C TYR A 216 8.84 7.30 -10.98
N TYR A 217 9.51 7.66 -9.91
CA TYR A 217 10.03 9.02 -9.69
C TYR A 217 11.37 8.95 -8.96
N LYS A 218 12.15 10.01 -9.11
CA LYS A 218 13.32 10.27 -8.26
C LYS A 218 13.09 11.58 -7.52
N THR A 219 13.08 11.52 -6.20
CA THR A 219 13.11 12.70 -5.35
C THR A 219 14.52 12.83 -4.81
N ASP A 220 15.25 13.84 -5.25
CA ASP A 220 16.45 14.24 -4.51
C ASP A 220 16.00 14.88 -3.19
N LEU A 221 16.67 14.53 -2.09
CA LEU A 221 16.39 15.10 -0.78
C LEU A 221 16.88 16.57 -0.77
N PHE A 222 16.02 17.48 -1.20
CA PHE A 222 16.28 18.91 -1.09
C PHE A 222 15.83 19.43 0.28
N HIS A 223 16.76 20.01 1.03
CA HIS A 223 16.43 20.78 2.22
C HIS A 223 16.14 22.22 1.81
N ALA A 224 14.93 22.72 2.13
CA ALA A 224 14.62 24.13 1.93
C ALA A 224 15.49 25.00 2.82
N LYS A 225 15.93 26.16 2.30
CA LYS A 225 16.64 27.16 3.12
C LYS A 225 15.74 27.63 4.27
N LYS A 226 16.32 27.80 5.46
CA LYS A 226 15.64 28.34 6.65
C LYS A 226 14.92 29.65 6.26
N TYR A 227 13.67 29.80 6.68
CA TYR A 227 12.78 30.99 6.49
C TYR A 227 11.99 31.13 5.17
N LYS A 228 11.98 30.16 4.24
CA LYS A 228 11.04 30.19 3.11
C LYS A 228 9.59 29.90 3.55
N THR A 229 8.62 30.61 2.97
CA THR A 229 7.17 30.39 3.16
C THR A 229 6.47 29.81 1.94
N LYS A 230 7.17 29.78 0.79
CA LYS A 230 6.73 29.15 -0.46
C LYS A 230 7.91 28.42 -1.09
N GLU A 231 7.65 27.30 -1.74
CA GLU A 231 8.64 26.52 -2.47
C GLU A 231 8.00 25.89 -3.71
N LYS A 232 8.80 25.67 -4.75
CA LYS A 232 8.38 24.88 -5.92
C LYS A 232 9.32 23.70 -6.09
N ILE A 233 8.77 22.51 -6.23
CA ILE A 233 9.53 21.28 -6.45
C ILE A 233 9.02 20.65 -7.74
N ALA A 234 9.93 20.43 -8.69
CA ALA A 234 9.68 19.68 -9.91
C ALA A 234 10.22 18.26 -9.74
N VAL A 235 9.42 17.26 -10.08
CA VAL A 235 9.79 15.84 -9.98
C VAL A 235 9.56 15.19 -11.33
N ASP A 236 10.62 14.66 -11.91
CA ASP A 236 10.53 13.88 -13.13
C ASP A 236 9.96 12.48 -12.83
N CYS A 237 8.91 12.15 -13.57
CA CYS A 237 8.11 10.95 -13.39
C CYS A 237 8.01 10.16 -14.70
N LEU A 238 8.08 8.84 -14.58
CA LEU A 238 7.61 7.90 -15.60
C LEU A 238 6.30 7.30 -15.11
N ILE A 239 5.20 7.68 -15.76
CA ILE A 239 3.83 7.32 -15.39
C ILE A 239 3.28 6.32 -16.39
N TYR A 240 2.69 5.24 -15.91
CA TYR A 240 1.93 4.29 -16.70
C TYR A 240 0.45 4.55 -16.45
N TYR A 241 -0.31 4.73 -17.53
CA TYR A 241 -1.76 4.80 -17.51
C TYR A 241 -2.33 3.46 -18.02
N GLU A 242 -3.51 3.08 -17.53
CA GLU A 242 -4.14 1.81 -17.94
C GLU A 242 -4.32 1.70 -19.47
N ASP A 243 -4.65 2.81 -20.13
CA ASP A 243 -5.02 2.80 -21.56
C ASP A 243 -3.96 3.37 -22.51
N LYS A 244 -2.89 3.98 -21.98
CA LYS A 244 -1.99 4.84 -22.79
C LYS A 244 -0.50 4.50 -22.69
N GLY A 245 -0.14 3.43 -21.97
CA GLY A 245 1.25 3.03 -21.78
C GLY A 245 2.06 4.03 -20.96
N ALA A 246 3.38 4.01 -21.13
CA ALA A 246 4.32 4.82 -20.33
C ALA A 246 4.48 6.24 -20.89
N GLN A 247 4.42 7.24 -20.03
CA GLN A 247 4.61 8.66 -20.34
C GLN A 247 5.63 9.27 -19.39
N LYS A 248 6.65 9.92 -19.96
CA LYS A 248 7.57 10.76 -19.19
C LYS A 248 6.94 12.14 -19.03
N THR A 249 6.93 12.66 -17.81
CA THR A 249 6.37 13.97 -17.48
C THR A 249 7.05 14.51 -16.22
N THR A 250 6.88 15.80 -15.97
CA THR A 250 7.40 16.47 -14.78
C THR A 250 6.22 16.98 -13.96
N MET A 251 6.06 16.46 -12.75
CA MET A 251 5.08 16.95 -11.78
C MET A 251 5.66 18.17 -11.07
N VAL A 252 4.96 19.29 -11.11
CA VAL A 252 5.38 20.53 -10.43
C VAL A 252 4.47 20.80 -9.23
N PHE A 253 5.05 20.75 -8.04
CA PHE A 253 4.40 21.00 -6.77
C PHE A 253 4.70 22.42 -6.31
N THR A 254 3.66 23.21 -6.03
CA THR A 254 3.81 24.48 -5.31
C THR A 254 3.40 24.29 -3.86
N LEU A 255 4.36 24.44 -2.96
CA LEU A 255 4.16 24.32 -1.53
C LEU A 255 4.05 25.70 -0.87
N LYS A 256 3.23 25.79 0.17
CA LYS A 256 3.16 26.95 1.05
C LYS A 256 3.27 26.50 2.50
N ARG A 257 3.82 27.36 3.35
CA ARG A 257 3.84 27.17 4.79
C ARG A 257 2.51 27.64 5.37
N ASN A 258 1.87 26.78 6.16
CA ASN A 258 0.63 27.09 6.84
C ASN A 258 0.90 28.08 7.99
N PRO A 259 0.22 29.23 8.08
CA PRO A 259 0.50 30.23 9.10
C PRO A 259 0.07 29.82 10.52
N LEU A 260 -0.86 28.86 10.67
CA LEU A 260 -1.36 28.41 11.96
C LEU A 260 -0.54 27.26 12.52
N THR A 261 -0.21 26.28 11.68
CA THR A 261 0.49 25.06 12.11
C THR A 261 1.99 25.11 11.84
N ASN A 262 2.45 26.09 11.05
CA ASN A 262 3.83 26.22 10.59
C ASN A 262 4.33 25.06 9.69
N GLY A 263 3.46 24.10 9.36
CA GLY A 263 3.75 22.95 8.50
C GLY A 263 3.68 23.29 7.01
N TRP A 264 4.32 22.48 6.18
CA TRP A 264 4.29 22.63 4.72
C TRP A 264 3.09 21.88 4.11
N GLU A 265 2.47 22.49 3.10
CA GLU A 265 1.31 21.93 2.42
C GLU A 265 1.35 22.22 0.91
N ILE A 266 0.86 21.26 0.12
CA ILE A 266 0.73 21.37 -1.34
C ILE A 266 -0.46 22.27 -1.65
N SER A 267 -0.18 23.43 -2.24
CA SER A 267 -1.17 24.44 -2.60
C SER A 267 -1.60 24.38 -4.06
N SER A 268 -0.73 23.85 -4.94
CA SER A 268 -1.09 23.48 -6.31
C SER A 268 -0.19 22.38 -6.83
N LEU A 269 -0.70 21.65 -7.83
CA LEU A 269 -0.01 20.57 -8.54
C LEU A 269 -0.31 20.70 -10.04
N THR A 270 0.69 20.47 -10.88
CA THR A 270 0.56 20.42 -12.34
C THR A 270 1.26 19.18 -12.89
N LEU A 271 0.62 18.50 -13.85
CA LEU A 271 1.04 17.24 -14.49
C LEU A 271 0.63 17.22 -15.97
#